data_AF-A0A3D4Z3B0-F1
#
_entry.id   AF-A0A3D4Z3B0-F1
#
_cell.length_a   1.000
_cell.length_b   1.000
_cell.length_c   1.000
_cell.angle_alpha   90.00
_cell.angle_beta   90.00
_cell.angle_gamma   90.00
#
_symmetry.space_group_name_H-M   'P 1'
#
loop_
_entity.id
_entity.type
_entity.pdbx_description
1 polymer ?
#
loop_
_entity_poly.entity_id
_entity_poly.type
_entity_poly.pdbx_seq_one_letter_code
_entity_poly.pdbx_strand_id
1 'polypeptide(L)' 'MTKADLVESIYEKIGFSKKESSDIVEMIFDTMKDTLERGEKIKISGFG' A
#
# COMPACT_ATOMS: atom_id res chain seq x y z
N MET A 1 -2.55 -11.38 -6.85
CA MET A 1 -2.27 -10.52 -5.70
C MET A 1 -3.47 -9.61 -5.48
N THR A 2 -4.22 -9.87 -4.41
CA THR A 2 -5.35 -9.07 -3.95
C THR A 2 -4.91 -8.09 -2.85
N LYS A 3 -5.78 -7.15 -2.48
CA LYS A 3 -5.56 -6.29 -1.29
C LYS A 3 -5.34 -7.13 -0.03
N ALA A 4 -6.09 -8.22 0.12
CA ALA A 4 -5.98 -9.13 1.27
C ALA A 4 -4.58 -9.78 1.33
N ASP A 5 -4.06 -10.24 0.19
CA ASP A 5 -2.71 -10.83 0.10
C ASP A 5 -1.63 -9.83 0.55
N LEU A 6 -1.83 -8.53 0.26
CA LEU A 6 -0.93 -7.44 0.62
C LEU A 6 -0.96 -7.14 2.12
N VAL A 7 -2.16 -7.12 2.72
CA VAL A 7 -2.36 -6.97 4.17
C VAL A 7 -1.73 -8.13 4.94
N GLU A 8 -1.93 -9.36 4.44
CA GLU A 8 -1.32 -10.56 5.02
C GLU A 8 0.21 -10.51 4.93
N SER A 9 0.76 -10.11 3.78
CA SER A 9 2.21 -9.95 3.60
C SER A 9 2.82 -8.92 4.57
N ILE A 10 2.12 -7.82 4.86
CA ILE A 10 2.59 -6.79 5.81
C ILE A 10 2.47 -7.29 7.25
N TYR A 11 1.36 -7.96 7.58
CA TYR A 11 1.15 -8.61 8.86
C TYR A 11 2.29 -9.60 9.18
N GLU A 12 2.65 -10.46 8.23
CA GLU A 12 3.72 -11.46 8.41
C GLU A 12 5.12 -10.85 8.49
N LYS A 13 5.42 -9.82 7.70
CA LYS A 13 6.77 -9.25 7.63
C LYS A 13 7.10 -8.25 8.73
N ILE A 14 6.11 -7.48 9.18
CA ILE A 14 6.34 -6.34 10.09
C ILE A 14 5.75 -6.61 11.48
N GLY A 15 4.86 -7.60 11.63
CA GLY A 15 4.31 -8.01 12.92
C GLY A 15 3.26 -7.05 13.50
N PHE A 16 2.73 -6.14 12.67
CA PHE A 16 1.59 -5.29 13.02
C PHE A 16 0.31 -6.12 13.18
N SER A 17 -0.72 -5.54 13.82
CA SER A 17 -2.04 -6.17 13.80
C SER A 17 -2.65 -6.15 12.40
N LYS A 18 -3.55 -7.10 12.11
CA LYS A 18 -4.27 -7.13 10.82
C LYS A 18 -4.98 -5.81 10.48
N LYS A 19 -5.46 -5.09 11.50
CA LYS A 19 -6.10 -3.78 11.34
C LYS A 19 -5.08 -2.74 10.86
N GLU A 20 -3.97 -2.61 11.58
CA GLU A 20 -2.90 -1.67 11.20
C GLU A 20 -2.34 -1.98 9.81
N SER A 21 -2.15 -3.27 9.48
CA SER A 21 -1.73 -3.68 8.13
C SER A 21 -2.73 -3.26 7.06
N SER A 22 -4.04 -3.37 7.32
CA SER A 22 -5.08 -2.89 6.39
C SER A 22 -5.07 -1.37 6.24
N ASP A 23 -4.88 -0.65 7.34
CA ASP A 23 -4.85 0.82 7.35
C ASP A 23 -3.64 1.35 6.56
N ILE A 24 -2.47 0.69 6.67
CA ILE A 24 -1.27 1.00 5.88
C ILE A 24 -1.52 0.78 4.39
N VAL A 25 -2.10 -0.37 4.01
CA VAL A 25 -2.38 -0.68 2.61
C VAL A 25 -3.34 0.35 2.00
N GLU A 26 -4.38 0.74 2.75
CA GLU A 26 -5.32 1.75 2.27
C GLU A 26 -4.66 3.13 2.10
N MET A 27 -3.86 3.55 3.09
CA MET A 27 -3.12 4.81 3.03
C MET A 27 -2.20 4.88 1.80
N ILE A 28 -1.52 3.78 1.47
CA ILE A 28 -0.68 3.70 0.26
C ILE A 28 -1.54 3.89 -0.99
N PHE A 29 -2.65 3.14 -1.13
CA PHE A 29 -3.51 3.25 -2.30
C PHE A 29 -4.13 4.64 -2.45
N ASP A 30 -4.58 5.25 -1.35
CA ASP A 30 -5.16 6.60 -1.39
C ASP A 30 -4.12 7.64 -1.80
N THR A 31 -2.91 7.55 -1.24
CA THR A 31 -1.78 8.41 -1.66
C THR A 31 -1.48 8.25 -3.16
N MET A 32 -1.52 7.02 -3.68
CA MET A 32 -1.31 6.75 -5.11
C MET A 32 -2.43 7.33 -5.97
N LYS A 33 -3.70 7.13 -5.59
CA LYS A 33 -4.85 7.69 -6.30
C LYS A 33 -4.75 9.21 -6.37
N ASP A 34 -4.58 9.86 -5.22
CA ASP A 34 -4.48 11.32 -5.12
C ASP A 34 -3.35 11.86 -6.01
N THR A 35 -2.20 11.19 -6.03
CA THR A 35 -1.04 11.59 -6.85
C THR A 35 -1.35 11.46 -8.34
N LEU A 36 -1.98 10.36 -8.76
CA LEU A 36 -2.36 10.16 -10.17
C LEU A 36 -3.49 11.08 -10.61
N GLU A 37 -4.45 11.39 -9.73
CA GLU A 37 -5.53 12.34 -10.00
C GLU A 37 -5.00 13.76 -10.25
N ARG A 38 -3.91 14.14 -9.58
CA ARG A 38 -3.20 15.41 -9.85
C ARG A 38 -2.37 15.38 -11.15
N GLY A 39 -2.31 14.25 -11.86
CA GLY A 39 -1.48 14.06 -13.05
C GLY A 39 0.02 13.97 -12.74
N GLU A 40 0.37 13.77 -11.47
CA GLU A 40 1.75 13.63 -11.03
C GLU A 40 2.25 12.20 -11.31
N LYS A 41 3.54 12.07 -11.60
CA LYS A 41 4.16 10.76 -11.83
C LYS A 41 4.52 10.12 -10.49
N ILE A 42 4.12 8.86 -10.33
CA ILE A 42 4.60 8.01 -9.24
C ILE A 42 5.84 7.26 -9.72
N LYS A 43 6.89 7.24 -8.89
CA LYS A 43 8.09 6.43 -9.10
C LYS A 43 8.33 5.59 -7.86
N ILE A 44 8.39 4.27 -8.00
CA ILE A 44 8.74 3.37 -6.90
C ILE A 44 10.10 2.75 -7.22
N SER A 45 11.15 3.32 -6.65
CA SER A 45 12.52 2.84 -6.87
C SER A 45 12.66 1.38 -6.46
N GLY A 46 13.14 0.53 -7.37
CA GLY A 46 13.28 -0.91 -7.15
C GLY A 46 12.03 -1.75 -7.45
N PHE A 47 10.92 -1.11 -7.83
CA PHE A 47 9.69 -1.75 -8.29
C PHE A 47 9.37 -1.38 -9.75
N GLY A 48 9.70 -0.14 -10.16
CA GLY A 48 9.40 0.44 -11.46
C GLY A 48 9.06 1.91 -11.31
#